data_AF-A0A179BED2-F1
#
_entry.id   AF-A0A179BED2-F1
#
_cell.length_a   1.000
_cell.length_b   1.000
_cell.length_c   1.000
_cell.angle_alpha   90.00
_cell.angle_beta   90.00
_cell.angle_gamma   90.00
#
_symmetry.space_group_name_H-M   'P 1'
#
loop_
_entity.id
_entity.type
_entity.pdbx_description
1 polymer ?
#
loop_
_entity_poly.entity_id
_entity_poly.type
_entity_poly.pdbx_seq_one_letter_code
_entity_poly.pdbx_strand_id
1 'polypeptide(L)'
;MNGRILVRCIGALASSTILWCAASPLQAQDSQRKPNILFIVSDDTGYGDLGPYGGGEGRGMPTPNIDKLADEGMTFFSFGLDPTRAAVFQTWFI
;
A
#
# COMPACT_ATOMS: atom_id res chain seq x y z
N MET A 1 5.64 -49.21 41.19
CA MET A 1 6.28 -48.01 40.59
C MET A 1 6.20 -46.88 41.60
N ASN A 2 7.34 -46.35 42.05
CA ASN A 2 7.42 -45.52 43.26
C ASN A 2 6.98 -44.07 43.00
N GLY A 3 5.90 -43.63 43.65
CA GLY A 3 5.24 -42.32 43.43
C GLY A 3 6.11 -41.07 43.61
N ARG A 4 7.30 -41.20 44.21
CA ARG A 4 8.28 -40.11 44.36
C ARG A 4 8.94 -39.71 43.04
N ILE A 5 9.00 -40.61 42.06
CA ILE A 5 9.53 -40.34 40.71
C ILE A 5 8.50 -39.57 39.88
N LEU A 6 7.22 -39.90 40.04
CA LEU A 6 6.11 -39.26 39.32
C LEU A 6 5.97 -37.76 39.65
N VAL A 7 6.13 -37.38 40.93
CA VAL A 7 6.04 -35.98 41.37
C VAL A 7 7.17 -35.11 40.80
N ARG A 8 8.37 -35.67 40.59
CA ARG A 8 9.52 -34.95 40.01
C ARG A 8 9.34 -34.69 38.51
N CYS A 9 8.74 -35.63 37.78
CA CYS A 9 8.43 -35.46 36.36
C CYS A 9 7.34 -34.41 36.11
N ILE A 10 6.29 -34.37 36.94
CA ILE A 10 5.22 -33.36 36.83
C ILE A 10 5.78 -31.96 37.11
N GLY A 11 6.65 -31.81 38.12
CA GLY A 11 7.31 -30.53 38.41
C GLY A 11 8.23 -30.04 37.28
N ALA A 12 8.99 -30.94 36.65
CA ALA A 12 9.88 -30.60 35.53
C ALA A 12 9.10 -30.20 34.25
N LEU A 13 7.96 -30.86 34.00
CA LEU A 13 7.07 -30.51 32.89
C LEU A 13 6.39 -29.15 33.11
N ALA A 14 5.99 -28.83 34.35
CA ALA A 14 5.39 -27.55 34.70
C ALA A 14 6.38 -26.36 34.58
N SER A 15 7.66 -26.58 34.88
CA SER A 15 8.69 -25.54 34.70
C SER A 15 8.98 -25.25 33.22
N SER A 16 8.84 -26.25 32.35
CA SER A 16 9.17 -26.14 30.92
C SER A 16 8.09 -25.37 30.14
N THR A 17 6.82 -25.48 30.56
CA THR A 17 5.70 -24.73 29.96
C THR A 17 5.72 -23.25 30.34
N ILE A 18 6.21 -22.88 31.53
CA ILE A 18 6.34 -21.48 31.95
C ILE A 18 7.43 -20.75 31.15
N LEU A 19 8.54 -21.43 30.85
CA LEU A 19 9.61 -20.90 30.01
C LEU A 19 9.18 -20.67 28.55
N TRP A 20 8.25 -21.48 28.04
CA TRP A 20 7.74 -21.33 26.67
C TRP A 20 6.78 -20.13 26.52
N CYS A 21 5.96 -19.84 27.54
CA CYS A 21 5.08 -18.67 27.52
C CYS A 21 5.85 -17.34 27.63
N ALA A 22 6.95 -17.31 28.39
CA ALA A 22 7.75 -16.09 28.59
C ALA A 22 8.58 -15.69 27.36
N ALA A 23 8.78 -16.60 26.40
CA ALA A 23 9.55 -16.35 25.18
C ALA A 23 8.70 -15.87 23.98
N SER A 24 7.41 -15.57 24.20
CA SER A 24 6.54 -15.03 23.15
C SER A 24 7.10 -13.68 22.68
N PRO A 25 7.45 -13.50 21.39
CA PRO A 25 7.86 -12.20 20.90
C PRO A 25 6.70 -11.23 21.11
N LEU A 26 6.99 -10.13 21.82
CA LEU A 26 6.05 -9.03 21.97
C LEU A 26 5.94 -8.36 20.59
N GLN A 27 4.96 -8.79 19.80
CA GLN A 27 4.70 -8.19 18.49
C GLN A 27 4.41 -6.70 18.71
N ALA A 28 5.34 -5.85 18.29
CA ALA A 28 5.11 -4.42 18.25
C ALA A 28 3.89 -4.18 17.36
N GLN A 29 2.85 -3.58 17.94
CA GLN A 29 1.62 -3.26 17.24
C GLN A 29 1.94 -2.08 16.31
N ASP A 30 2.39 -2.40 15.10
CA ASP A 30 2.61 -1.40 14.07
C ASP A 30 1.26 -0.74 13.81
N SER A 31 1.08 0.48 14.32
CA SER A 31 -0.12 1.27 14.08
C SER A 31 -0.13 1.59 12.59
N GLN A 32 -0.73 0.70 11.81
CA GLN A 32 -0.90 0.81 10.36
C GLN A 32 -1.60 2.15 10.08
N ARG A 33 -0.80 3.20 9.88
CA ARG A 33 -1.31 4.52 9.53
C ARG A 33 -1.96 4.37 8.17
N LYS A 34 -3.26 4.68 8.12
CA LYS A 34 -4.01 4.62 6.86
C LYS A 34 -3.33 5.55 5.85
N PRO A 35 -3.07 5.08 4.62
CA PRO A 35 -2.49 5.93 3.60
C PRO A 35 -3.47 7.06 3.24
N ASN A 36 -2.95 8.24 2.98
CA ASN A 36 -3.75 9.34 2.43
C ASN A 36 -3.78 9.20 0.92
N ILE A 37 -4.98 9.23 0.34
CA ILE A 37 -5.17 9.17 -1.11
C ILE A 37 -5.47 10.59 -1.60
N LEU A 38 -4.60 11.12 -2.47
CA LEU A 38 -4.82 12.40 -3.16
C LEU A 38 -5.18 12.09 -4.61
N PHE A 39 -6.41 12.45 -5.01
CA PHE A 39 -6.88 12.30 -6.38
C PHE A 39 -6.92 13.67 -7.07
N ILE A 40 -6.13 13.82 -8.15
CA ILE A 40 -6.01 15.06 -8.92
C ILE A 40 -6.57 14.78 -10.31
N VAL A 41 -7.53 15.59 -10.73
CA VAL A 41 -8.14 15.52 -12.06
C VAL A 41 -7.93 16.86 -12.75
N SER A 42 -7.43 16.81 -13.97
CA SER A 42 -7.28 17.97 -14.84
C SER A 42 -8.38 17.95 -15.90
N ASP A 43 -8.96 19.10 -16.20
CA ASP A 43 -10.00 19.27 -17.21
C ASP A 43 -9.36 19.50 -18.59
N ASP A 44 -9.98 18.98 -19.65
CA ASP A 44 -9.58 19.14 -21.06
C ASP A 44 -8.09 18.87 -21.37
N THR A 45 -7.41 18.07 -20.54
CA THR A 45 -6.02 17.69 -20.76
C THR A 45 -5.96 16.48 -21.68
N GLY A 46 -5.40 16.67 -22.87
CA GLY A 46 -5.29 15.67 -23.90
C GLY A 46 -4.03 14.81 -23.82
N TYR A 47 -4.04 13.72 -24.59
CA TYR A 47 -2.86 12.89 -24.78
C TYR A 47 -1.77 13.72 -25.50
N GLY A 48 -0.59 13.80 -24.89
CA GLY A 48 0.53 14.61 -25.40
C GLY A 48 0.56 16.07 -24.94
N ASP A 49 -0.25 16.47 -23.95
CA ASP A 49 -0.08 17.77 -23.27
C ASP A 49 1.03 17.74 -22.23
N LEU A 50 1.11 16.65 -21.45
CA LEU A 50 2.06 16.49 -20.35
C LEU A 50 3.35 15.81 -20.83
N GLY A 51 4.47 16.12 -20.16
CA GLY A 51 5.80 15.57 -20.48
C GLY A 51 5.86 14.04 -20.61
N PRO A 52 5.22 13.24 -19.72
CA PRO A 52 5.26 11.78 -19.81
C PRO A 52 4.62 11.19 -21.08
N TYR A 53 3.79 11.97 -21.77
CA TYR A 53 3.14 11.58 -23.03
C TYR A 53 3.78 12.24 -24.26
N GLY A 54 4.98 12.80 -24.13
CA GLY A 54 5.69 13.49 -25.21
C GLY A 54 5.30 14.96 -25.39
N GLY A 55 4.47 15.49 -24.49
CA GLY A 55 4.13 16.91 -24.40
C GLY A 55 5.16 17.69 -23.57
N GLY A 56 4.66 18.55 -22.68
CA GLY A 56 5.48 19.26 -21.72
C GLY A 56 6.48 20.19 -22.41
N GLU A 57 7.77 19.96 -22.15
CA GLU A 57 8.87 20.67 -22.81
C GLU A 57 8.80 20.56 -24.34
N GLY A 58 8.39 19.40 -24.89
CA GLY A 58 8.23 19.20 -26.33
C GLY A 58 7.14 20.08 -26.98
N ARG A 59 6.17 20.57 -26.20
CA ARG A 59 5.15 21.55 -26.62
C ARG A 59 5.49 22.99 -26.22
N GLY A 60 6.63 23.23 -25.57
CA GLY A 60 7.00 24.54 -25.02
C GLY A 60 6.31 24.88 -23.70
N MET A 61 5.71 23.90 -23.02
CA MET A 61 5.03 24.05 -21.73
C MET A 61 5.59 23.05 -20.71
N PRO A 62 6.78 23.28 -20.13
CA PRO A 62 7.42 22.31 -19.23
C PRO A 62 6.53 21.94 -18.04
N THR A 63 6.46 20.64 -17.71
CA THR A 63 5.61 20.09 -16.63
C THR A 63 6.43 19.41 -15.52
N PRO A 64 7.45 20.07 -14.94
CA PRO A 64 8.49 19.40 -14.14
C PRO A 64 7.98 18.63 -12.93
N ASN A 65 6.89 19.08 -12.29
CA ASN A 65 6.28 18.38 -11.16
C ASN A 65 5.54 17.11 -11.59
N ILE A 66 4.89 17.13 -12.74
CA ILE A 66 4.18 15.97 -13.30
C ILE A 66 5.19 14.95 -13.84
N ASP A 67 6.24 15.44 -14.49
CA ASP A 67 7.34 14.62 -15.00
C ASP A 67 7.99 13.84 -13.84
N LYS A 68 8.29 14.54 -12.73
CA LYS A 68 8.80 13.91 -11.51
C LYS A 68 7.82 12.88 -10.91
N LEU A 69 6.52 13.18 -10.86
CA LEU A 69 5.52 12.24 -10.35
C LEU A 69 5.40 10.97 -11.23
N ALA A 70 5.60 11.12 -12.55
CA ALA A 70 5.62 10.00 -13.47
C ALA A 70 6.88 9.13 -13.30
N ASP A 71 8.03 9.75 -13.05
CA ASP A 71 9.31 9.06 -12.81
C ASP A 71 9.35 8.33 -11.46
N GLU A 72 8.77 8.92 -10.41
CA GLU A 72 8.69 8.33 -9.07
C GLU A 72 7.54 7.32 -8.92
N GLY A 73 6.64 7.28 -9.91
CA GLY A 73 5.38 6.56 -9.84
C GLY A 73 5.15 5.57 -10.97
N MET A 74 3.89 5.43 -11.36
CA MET A 74 3.46 4.59 -12.46
C MET A 74 2.67 5.43 -13.47
N THR A 75 2.96 5.23 -14.75
CA THR A 75 2.32 5.95 -15.86
C THR A 75 1.50 4.97 -16.71
N PHE A 76 0.30 5.38 -17.12
CA PHE A 76 -0.60 4.57 -17.95
C PHE A 76 -0.64 5.12 -19.39
N PHE A 77 -0.20 4.33 -20.37
CA PHE A 77 -0.18 4.76 -21.78
C PHE A 77 -1.45 4.44 -22.56
N SER A 78 -2.34 3.62 -21.99
CA SER A 78 -3.61 3.22 -22.60
C SER A 78 -4.73 3.49 -21.63
N PHE A 79 -5.47 4.58 -21.86
CA PHE A 79 -6.66 4.94 -21.11
C PHE A 79 -7.71 5.51 -22.08
N GLY A 80 -8.95 5.06 -21.93
CA GLY A 80 -10.10 5.58 -22.68
C GLY A 80 -10.96 6.40 -21.75
N LEU A 81 -11.39 7.58 -22.21
CA LEU A 81 -12.33 8.43 -21.51
C LEU A 81 -13.53 8.66 -22.45
N ASP A 82 -14.73 8.48 -21.92
CA ASP A 82 -15.90 9.06 -22.57
C ASP A 82 -15.80 10.59 -22.48
N PRO A 83 -16.26 11.33 -23.50
CA PRO A 83 -16.05 12.78 -23.60
C PRO A 83 -16.79 13.60 -22.54
N THR A 84 -17.48 12.97 -21.59
CA THR A 84 -18.29 13.66 -20.57
C THR A 84 -17.73 13.43 -19.18
N ARG A 85 -17.68 14.49 -18.36
CA ARG A 85 -17.23 14.44 -16.97
C ARG A 85 -18.00 13.42 -16.11
N ALA A 86 -19.23 13.06 -16.50
CA ALA A 86 -20.04 12.07 -15.81
C ALA A 86 -19.39 10.68 -15.79
N ALA A 87 -18.66 10.32 -16.85
CA ALA A 87 -18.07 8.98 -16.99
C ALA A 87 -16.93 8.70 -16.01
N VAL A 88 -16.19 9.74 -15.59
CA VAL A 88 -15.08 9.62 -14.61
C VAL A 88 -15.61 9.22 -13.22
N PHE A 89 -16.87 9.53 -12.90
CA PHE A 89 -17.49 9.19 -11.62
C PHE A 89 -18.55 8.07 -11.72
N GLN A 90 -18.99 7.70 -12.93
CA GLN A 90 -20.08 6.74 -13.14
C GLN A 90 -19.66 5.27 -13.20
N THR A 91 -18.37 4.94 -13.18
CA THR A 91 -17.93 3.52 -13.23
C THR A 91 -18.17 2.73 -11.93
N TRP A 92 -18.86 3.30 -10.93
CA TRP A 92 -19.15 2.67 -9.63
C TRP A 92 -20.65 2.57 -9.28
N PHE A 93 -21.55 2.78 -10.23
CA PHE A 93 -22.99 2.56 -10.01
C PHE A 93 -23.70 2.08 -11.28
N ILE A 94 -23.26 0.94 -11.83
CA ILE A 94 -24.12 0.00 -12.59
C ILE A 94 -23.61 -1.41 -12.30
#